data_AF-X1BN57-F1
#
_entry.id   AF-X1BN57-F1
#
_cell.length_a   1.000
_cell.length_b   1.000
_cell.length_c   1.000
_cell.angle_alpha   90.00
_cell.angle_beta   90.00
_cell.angle_gamma   90.00
#
_symmetry.space_group_name_H-M   'P 1'
#
loop_
_entity.id
_entity.type
_entity.pdbx_description
1 polymer ?
#
loop_
_entity_poly.entity_id
_entity_poly.type
_entity_poly.pdbx_seq_one_letter_code
_entity_poly.pdbx_strand_id
1 'polypeptide(L)'
;FPISVDYDDQYYPAIQFADDTYYVFWEDYRFYPPDRSIYAARVTSAGTVIDSAGRLILRDKAYSIDAAFDGVNFLAVIQNDC
;
A
#
# COMPACT_ATOMS: atom_id res chain seq x y z
N PHE A 1 11.24 -11.58 1.62
CA PHE A 1 9.86 -11.84 2.07
C PHE A 1 8.94 -11.08 1.13
N PRO A 2 8.00 -11.74 0.43
CA PRO A 2 7.00 -11.02 -0.35
C PRO A 2 6.04 -10.27 0.58
N ILE A 3 5.56 -9.11 0.15
CA ILE A 3 4.58 -8.30 0.92
C ILE A 3 3.15 -8.64 0.48
N SER A 4 2.89 -8.59 -0.82
CA SER A 4 1.69 -9.17 -1.43
C SER A 4 2.04 -10.52 -2.04
N VAL A 5 1.14 -11.49 -1.88
CA VAL A 5 1.23 -12.84 -2.48
C VAL A 5 -0.02 -13.19 -3.28
N ASP A 6 -0.88 -12.20 -3.53
CA ASP A 6 -2.10 -12.37 -4.30
C ASP A 6 -1.84 -12.48 -5.79
N TYR A 7 -2.88 -12.93 -6.51
CA TYR A 7 -2.85 -13.05 -7.97
C TYR A 7 -2.86 -11.68 -8.65
N ASP A 8 -2.53 -11.70 -9.95
CA ASP A 8 -2.38 -10.53 -10.82
C ASP A 8 -1.24 -9.60 -10.42
N ASP A 9 -1.17 -8.43 -11.06
CA ASP A 9 -0.03 -7.54 -10.95
C ASP A 9 -0.10 -6.65 -9.70
N GLN A 10 1.07 -6.42 -9.11
CA GLN A 10 1.29 -5.41 -8.07
C GLN A 10 2.32 -4.40 -8.54
N TYR A 11 1.96 -3.12 -8.51
CA TYR A 11 2.79 -2.04 -9.06
C TYR A 11 3.00 -0.88 -8.08
N TYR A 12 3.98 -0.04 -8.44
CA TYR A 12 4.25 1.27 -7.85
C TYR A 12 4.24 1.28 -6.31
N PRO A 13 5.10 0.47 -5.66
CA PRO A 13 5.12 0.45 -4.22
C PRO A 13 5.61 1.79 -3.66
N ALA A 14 4.97 2.25 -2.59
CA ALA A 14 5.42 3.37 -1.78
C ALA A 14 5.67 2.89 -0.35
N ILE A 15 6.63 3.51 0.33
CA ILE A 15 7.02 3.13 1.69
C ILE A 15 7.16 4.35 2.58
N GLN A 16 6.62 4.26 3.79
CA GLN A 16 6.85 5.23 4.86
C GLN A 16 7.13 4.50 6.17
N PHE A 17 8.14 4.97 6.90
CA PHE A 17 8.42 4.47 8.24
C PHE A 17 7.79 5.40 9.28
N ALA A 18 7.03 4.83 10.21
CA ALA A 18 6.41 5.55 11.31
C ALA A 18 6.31 4.62 12.53
N ASP A 19 6.67 5.13 13.71
CA ASP A 19 6.51 4.41 15.00
C ASP A 19 7.03 2.96 14.98
N ASP A 20 8.29 2.77 14.56
CA ASP A 20 8.97 1.45 14.46
C ASP A 20 8.31 0.44 13.48
N THR A 21 7.47 0.94 12.58
CA THR A 21 6.72 0.14 11.61
C THR A 21 6.89 0.71 10.21
N TYR A 22 7.17 -0.16 9.24
CA TYR A 22 7.07 0.18 7.82
C TYR A 22 5.63 0.05 7.35
N TYR A 23 5.13 1.08 6.69
CA TYR A 23 3.88 1.08 5.97
C TYR A 23 4.23 0.98 4.49
N VAL A 24 3.87 -0.15 3.89
CA VAL A 24 4.10 -0.42 2.47
C VAL A 24 2.75 -0.32 1.78
N PHE A 25 2.66 0.51 0.76
CA PHE A 25 1.49 0.69 -0.09
C PHE A 25 1.81 0.20 -1.50
N TRP A 26 0.82 -0.29 -2.23
CA TRP A 26 0.99 -0.70 -3.63
C TRP A 26 -0.34 -0.63 -4.38
N GLU A 27 -0.25 -0.50 -5.69
CA GLU A 27 -1.36 -0.77 -6.59
C GLU A 27 -1.54 -2.26 -6.76
N ASP A 28 -2.78 -2.70 -6.67
CA ASP A 28 -3.14 -4.11 -6.76
C ASP A 28 -4.30 -4.34 -7.74
N TYR A 29 -4.09 -5.29 -8.64
CA TYR A 29 -5.00 -5.63 -9.73
C TYR A 29 -5.76 -6.93 -9.48
N ARG A 30 -5.72 -7.48 -8.25
CA ARG A 30 -6.36 -8.76 -7.89
C ARG A 30 -7.89 -8.80 -8.08
N PHE A 31 -8.53 -7.69 -8.48
CA PHE A 31 -9.96 -7.62 -8.76
C PHE A 31 -10.24 -7.25 -10.23
N TYR A 32 -11.16 -7.99 -10.84
CA TYR A 32 -11.57 -7.90 -12.25
C TYR A 32 -12.04 -6.47 -12.66
N PRO A 33 -11.75 -6.01 -13.91
CA PRO A 33 -11.61 -4.60 -14.24
C PRO A 33 -12.84 -3.67 -14.18
N PRO A 34 -12.59 -2.35 -14.00
CA PRO A 34 -11.27 -1.73 -13.88
C PRO A 34 -10.96 -1.26 -12.44
N ASP A 35 -10.73 -2.19 -11.51
CA ASP A 35 -10.41 -1.81 -10.12
C ASP A 35 -8.89 -1.88 -9.87
N ARG A 36 -8.15 -0.81 -10.20
CA ARG A 36 -6.78 -0.60 -9.68
C ARG A 36 -6.89 -0.10 -8.25
N SER A 37 -6.78 -0.99 -7.28
CA SER A 37 -7.00 -0.61 -5.88
C SER A 37 -5.68 -0.33 -5.17
N ILE A 38 -5.68 0.60 -4.22
CA ILE A 38 -4.53 0.79 -3.34
C ILE A 38 -4.67 -0.13 -2.13
N TYR A 39 -3.65 -0.95 -1.93
CA TYR A 39 -3.49 -1.78 -0.74
C TYR A 39 -2.33 -1.30 0.10
N ALA A 40 -2.34 -1.68 1.38
CA ALA A 40 -1.23 -1.47 2.29
C ALA A 40 -1.00 -2.65 3.23
N ALA A 41 0.22 -2.77 3.71
CA ALA A 41 0.58 -3.69 4.77
C ALA A 41 1.57 -3.04 5.72
N ARG A 42 1.41 -3.31 7.01
CA ARG A 42 2.44 -3.00 7.99
C ARG A 42 3.48 -4.11 8.01
N VAL A 43 4.74 -3.72 8.13
CA VAL A 43 5.88 -4.60 8.25
C VAL A 43 6.71 -4.13 9.44
N THR A 44 7.08 -5.05 10.34
CA THR A 44 7.93 -4.69 11.49
C THR A 44 9.33 -4.26 11.03
N SER A 45 10.07 -3.56 11.89
CA SER A 45 11.49 -3.24 11.65
C SER A 45 12.38 -4.48 11.44
N ALA A 46 11.94 -5.64 11.93
CA ALA A 46 12.56 -6.95 11.68
C ALA A 46 12.13 -7.62 10.37
N GLY A 47 11.29 -6.98 9.54
CA GLY A 47 10.85 -7.49 8.24
C GLY A 47 9.69 -8.49 8.29
N THR A 48 8.95 -8.57 9.40
CA THR A 48 7.77 -9.43 9.52
C THR A 48 6.53 -8.71 8.98
N VAL A 49 5.85 -9.29 7.99
CA VAL A 49 4.60 -8.74 7.45
C VAL A 49 3.46 -8.99 8.44
N ILE A 50 2.85 -7.92 8.93
CA ILE A 50 1.76 -7.96 9.91
C ILE A 50 0.42 -8.18 9.22
N ASP A 51 0.17 -7.43 8.13
CA ASP A 51 -1.08 -7.50 7.38
C ASP A 51 -0.87 -8.32 6.10
N SER A 52 -0.72 -9.65 6.23
CA SER A 52 -0.28 -10.54 5.14
C SER A 52 -1.23 -10.67 3.95
N ALA A 53 -2.52 -10.38 4.13
CA ALA A 53 -3.49 -10.32 3.03
C ALA A 53 -3.49 -8.96 2.32
N GLY A 54 -2.74 -7.99 2.84
CA GLY A 54 -2.91 -6.58 2.53
C GLY A 54 -4.24 -6.03 3.08
N ARG A 55 -4.28 -4.71 3.26
CA ARG A 55 -5.46 -3.96 3.65
C ARG A 55 -5.84 -3.04 2.50
N LEU A 56 -7.06 -3.17 2.02
CA LEU A 56 -7.62 -2.25 1.05
C LEU A 56 -7.71 -0.84 1.67
N ILE A 57 -7.04 0.12 1.05
CA ILE A 57 -7.07 1.54 1.42
C ILE A 57 -8.07 2.28 0.56
N LEU A 58 -8.02 2.05 -0.75
CA LEU A 58 -8.91 2.69 -1.71
C LEU A 58 -9.30 1.70 -2.80
N ARG A 59 -10.61 1.59 -3.04
CA ARG A 59 -11.19 0.84 -4.16
C ARG A 59 -11.76 1.82 -5.18
N ASP A 60 -10.85 2.43 -5.93
CA ASP A 60 -11.15 3.34 -7.03
C ASP A 60 -9.92 3.37 -7.93
N LYS A 61 -10.07 3.69 -9.21
CA LYS A 61 -8.95 3.73 -10.17
C LYS A 61 -7.87 4.72 -9.73
N ALA A 62 -6.88 4.19 -9.02
CA ALA A 62 -5.75 4.93 -8.49
C ALA A 62 -4.44 4.43 -9.11
N TYR A 63 -3.51 5.36 -9.34
CA TYR A 63 -2.31 5.16 -10.18
C TYR A 63 -1.00 5.59 -9.52
N SER A 64 -1.07 6.12 -8.29
CA SER A 64 0.09 6.30 -7.44
C SER A 64 -0.34 6.65 -6.04
N ILE A 65 0.54 6.34 -5.09
CA ILE A 65 0.44 6.79 -3.72
C ILE A 65 1.80 7.30 -3.28
N ASP A 66 1.79 8.40 -2.54
CA ASP A 66 2.96 8.87 -1.79
C ASP A 66 2.53 9.16 -0.36
N ALA A 67 3.47 9.03 0.58
CA ALA A 67 3.18 9.14 1.99
C ALA A 67 4.33 9.80 2.75
N ALA A 68 3.96 10.59 3.76
CA ALA A 68 4.88 11.24 4.67
C ALA A 68 4.37 11.14 6.11
N PHE A 69 5.31 11.03 7.05
CA PHE A 69 5.03 11.05 8.48
C PHE A 69 5.85 12.16 9.14
N ASP A 70 5.21 13.03 9.91
CA ASP A 70 5.85 14.18 10.56
C ASP A 70 6.35 13.88 11.99
N GLY A 71 6.25 12.63 12.44
CA GLY A 71 6.51 12.22 13.82
C GLY A 71 5.25 12.11 14.69
N VAL A 72 4.10 12.58 14.20
CA VAL A 72 2.80 12.55 14.89
C VAL A 72 1.66 12.15 13.96
N ASN A 73 1.62 12.71 12.76
CA ASN A 73 0.58 12.57 11.77
C ASN A 73 1.12 11.91 10.51
N PHE A 74 0.25 11.11 9.91
CA PHE A 74 0.50 10.45 8.64
C PHE A 74 -0.32 11.14 7.54
N LEU A 75 0.35 11.57 6.47
CA LEU A 75 -0.29 12.07 5.26
C LEU A 75 -0.04 11.07 4.13
N ALA A 76 -1.11 10.62 3.49
CA ALA A 76 -1.03 9.87 2.24
C ALA A 76 -1.76 10.67 1.15
N VAL A 77 -1.12 10.81 -0.01
CA VAL A 77 -1.73 11.40 -1.20
C VAL A 77 -1.86 10.33 -2.26
N ILE A 78 -3.04 10.27 -2.87
CA ILE A 78 -3.36 9.28 -3.89
C ILE A 78 -3.76 10.03 -5.15
N GLN A 79 -3.15 9.63 -6.27
CA GLN A 79 -3.60 10.08 -7.57
C GLN A 79 -4.72 9.15 -8.06
N ASN A 80 -5.90 9.72 -8.27
CA ASN A 80 -6.98 9.07 -8.99
C ASN A 80 -6.92 9.47 -10.48
N ASP A 81 -7.73 8.81 -11.31
CA ASP A 81 -7.96 9.24 -12.69
C ASP A 81 -8.24 10.75 -12.78
N CYS A 82 -7.78 11.38 -13.88
CA CYS A 82 -8.13 12.75 -14.26
C CYS A 82 -9.63 12.89 -14.60
#